data_AF-A0A5K1IUI0-F1
#
_entry.id   AF-A0A5K1IUI0-F1
#
_cell.length_a   1.000
_cell.length_b   1.000
_cell.length_c   1.000
_cell.angle_alpha   90.00
_cell.angle_beta   90.00
_cell.angle_gamma   90.00
#
_symmetry.space_group_name_H-M   'P 1'
#
loop_
_entity.id
_entity.type
_entity.pdbx_description
1 polymer ?
#
loop_
_entity_poly.entity_id
_entity_poly.type
_entity_poly.pdbx_seq_one_letter_code
_entity_poly.pdbx_strand_id
1 'polypeptide(L)'
;MPDSSDSPSPRSETAAPFVVKSSLAAAGENASGAGQAAAGTDREPGNVYEAAATAWSAAHPNSEPEDDGLPRYTLGEEIMNSVTHGVGCLLAIAGLVLLLVKAALGGAEPAHIASALVFGVTLILEYLASTLYHAIAPHRAKRVFRIIDHSCIYLLIAGSYTPFLLITLRDAGGIVMFVVIWVLALLGVAFEVALRQRQPRWLTIAIYLLMGWLIVFRLPQLVVLLDPVALALLAVGGVCYTIGTPFYLAKRIRYMHSVFHLWVLAGSIFQFMAVIFFVI
;
A
#
# COMPACT_ATOMS: atom_id res chain seq x y z
N MET A 1 -5.78 47.19 41.00
CA MET A 1 -5.69 46.54 42.33
C MET A 1 -5.44 45.06 42.12
N PRO A 2 -4.61 44.41 42.97
CA PRO A 2 -4.26 42.98 42.91
C PRO A 2 -5.53 42.14 43.27
N ASP A 3 -5.63 40.82 43.13
CA ASP A 3 -4.71 39.76 43.54
C ASP A 3 -5.24 38.40 43.03
N SER A 4 -4.31 37.44 43.00
CA SER A 4 -4.37 35.99 42.82
C SER A 4 -5.60 35.22 43.34
N SER A 5 -5.89 34.06 42.73
CA SER A 5 -5.70 32.72 43.33
C SER A 5 -6.56 31.60 42.67
N ASP A 6 -5.87 30.51 42.34
CA ASP A 6 -6.20 29.09 42.57
C ASP A 6 -7.51 28.42 42.10
N SER A 7 -7.33 27.42 41.22
CA SER A 7 -8.10 26.16 41.10
C SER A 7 -7.88 25.25 42.33
N PRO A 8 -8.79 24.33 42.78
CA PRO A 8 -9.18 23.09 42.05
C PRO A 8 -10.60 22.48 42.37
N SER A 9 -10.94 21.34 41.74
CA SER A 9 -12.11 20.42 41.97
C SER A 9 -11.97 19.60 43.30
N PRO A 10 -12.78 18.57 43.71
CA PRO A 10 -13.96 17.84 43.15
C PRO A 10 -15.06 17.34 44.18
N ARG A 11 -15.99 16.44 43.74
CA ARG A 11 -16.89 15.49 44.50
C ARG A 11 -18.12 16.11 45.23
N SER A 12 -19.28 15.50 45.47
CA SER A 12 -19.93 14.18 45.29
C SER A 12 -21.38 14.30 45.82
N GLU A 13 -22.39 13.65 45.24
CA GLU A 13 -23.67 13.38 45.94
C GLU A 13 -24.12 11.92 45.77
N THR A 14 -24.09 11.20 46.90
CA THR A 14 -24.88 10.02 47.33
C THR A 14 -26.37 10.43 47.52
N ALA A 15 -27.44 9.61 47.50
CA ALA A 15 -27.66 8.20 47.85
C ALA A 15 -29.00 7.66 47.28
N ALA A 16 -29.16 6.33 47.34
CA ALA A 16 -30.31 5.46 47.01
C ALA A 16 -31.46 5.54 48.08
N PRO A 17 -32.50 4.64 48.20
CA PRO A 17 -32.72 3.29 47.62
C PRO A 17 -34.21 2.91 47.27
N PHE A 18 -34.45 1.71 46.70
CA PHE A 18 -35.34 0.66 47.25
C PHE A 18 -35.39 -0.60 46.35
N VAL A 19 -35.53 -1.76 46.99
CA VAL A 19 -35.42 -3.14 46.50
C VAL A 19 -36.77 -3.85 46.69
N VAL A 20 -37.23 -4.69 45.74
CA VAL A 20 -38.02 -5.90 46.07
C VAL A 20 -37.68 -7.05 45.10
N LYS A 21 -37.33 -8.21 45.69
CA LYS A 21 -37.14 -9.54 45.09
C LYS A 21 -38.41 -10.38 45.20
N SER A 22 -38.55 -11.38 44.32
CA SER A 22 -38.94 -12.80 44.57
C SER A 22 -39.62 -13.37 43.30
N SER A 23 -39.56 -14.64 42.90
CA SER A 23 -39.02 -15.90 43.42
C SER A 23 -39.07 -16.95 42.30
N LEU A 24 -38.13 -17.91 42.32
CA LEU A 24 -38.08 -19.12 41.48
C LEU A 24 -38.04 -20.35 42.41
N ALA A 25 -38.92 -21.34 42.21
CA ALA A 25 -38.87 -22.75 42.65
C ALA A 25 -40.26 -23.38 42.38
N ALA A 26 -40.48 -24.66 42.04
CA ALA A 26 -39.66 -25.82 41.70
C ALA A 26 -40.58 -26.91 41.08
N ALA A 27 -39.97 -27.82 40.30
CA ALA A 27 -40.23 -29.26 40.05
C ALA A 27 -41.64 -29.91 40.11
N GLY A 28 -41.92 -30.84 39.17
CA GLY A 28 -42.78 -32.01 39.41
C GLY A 28 -43.52 -32.64 38.21
N GLU A 29 -43.00 -33.78 37.70
CA GLU A 29 -43.67 -35.03 37.27
C GLU A 29 -44.69 -35.18 36.10
N ASN A 30 -44.32 -36.11 35.20
CA ASN A 30 -45.06 -37.22 34.53
C ASN A 30 -46.41 -37.07 33.77
N ALA A 31 -46.29 -37.39 32.46
CA ALA A 31 -47.02 -38.40 31.67
C ALA A 31 -48.55 -38.36 31.41
N SER A 32 -48.86 -38.64 30.13
CA SER A 32 -50.11 -39.10 29.51
C SER A 32 -51.12 -38.03 29.03
N GLY A 33 -51.59 -38.20 27.78
CA GLY A 33 -52.70 -37.42 27.23
C GLY A 33 -52.57 -37.16 25.74
N ALA A 34 -53.10 -38.07 24.93
CA ALA A 34 -53.35 -37.83 23.52
C ALA A 34 -54.43 -36.77 23.32
N GLY A 35 -54.29 -35.95 22.28
CA GLY A 35 -55.42 -35.26 21.64
C GLY A 35 -55.35 -33.75 21.61
N GLN A 36 -55.43 -33.24 20.38
CA GLN A 36 -56.02 -31.96 19.96
C GLN A 36 -55.14 -30.71 19.93
N ALA A 37 -55.02 -30.27 18.67
CA ALA A 37 -55.37 -28.94 18.18
C ALA A 37 -54.19 -28.08 17.74
N ALA A 38 -54.20 -27.84 16.43
CA ALA A 38 -53.40 -26.85 15.73
C ALA A 38 -53.51 -25.49 16.42
N ALA A 39 -52.38 -25.00 16.93
CA ALA A 39 -52.18 -23.60 17.27
C ALA A 39 -51.18 -23.03 16.27
N GLY A 40 -51.67 -22.11 15.43
CA GLY A 40 -50.86 -21.35 14.49
C GLY A 40 -49.68 -20.71 15.20
N THR A 41 -48.49 -20.97 14.69
CA THR A 41 -47.32 -20.16 15.06
C THR A 41 -47.34 -18.95 14.15
N ASP A 42 -47.78 -17.82 14.70
CA ASP A 42 -47.50 -16.49 14.16
C ASP A 42 -45.99 -16.23 14.32
N ARG A 43 -45.19 -16.93 13.51
CA ARG A 43 -43.83 -16.49 13.22
C ARG A 43 -43.98 -15.41 12.17
N GLU A 44 -43.64 -14.17 12.54
CA GLU A 44 -43.37 -13.16 11.53
C GLU A 44 -42.52 -13.78 10.42
N PRO A 45 -42.82 -13.53 9.14
CA PRO A 45 -42.00 -14.04 8.06
C PRO A 45 -40.62 -13.40 8.23
N GLY A 46 -39.70 -14.16 8.83
CA GLY A 46 -38.29 -13.84 8.88
C GLY A 46 -37.90 -13.39 7.48
N ASN A 47 -37.26 -12.23 7.43
CA ASN A 47 -36.88 -11.53 6.22
C ASN A 47 -36.57 -12.54 5.10
N VAL A 48 -37.31 -12.51 3.99
CA VAL A 48 -37.17 -13.48 2.88
C VAL A 48 -35.70 -13.60 2.43
N TYR A 49 -34.91 -12.53 2.58
CA TYR A 49 -33.47 -12.52 2.35
C TYR A 49 -32.69 -13.39 3.33
N GLU A 50 -33.07 -13.41 4.60
CA GLU A 50 -32.43 -14.19 5.67
C GLU A 50 -32.78 -15.68 5.55
N ALA A 51 -34.03 -16.00 5.22
CA ALA A 51 -34.45 -17.38 4.92
C ALA A 51 -33.74 -17.92 3.66
N ALA A 52 -33.63 -17.11 2.61
CA ALA A 52 -32.92 -17.47 1.39
C ALA A 52 -31.41 -17.63 1.63
N ALA A 53 -30.79 -16.75 2.42
CA ALA A 53 -29.36 -16.84 2.78
C ALA A 53 -29.08 -18.11 3.60
N THR A 54 -29.96 -18.43 4.56
CA THR A 54 -29.83 -19.64 5.39
C THR A 54 -29.99 -20.91 4.55
N ALA A 55 -30.97 -20.94 3.64
CA ALA A 55 -31.17 -22.06 2.72
C ALA A 55 -30.00 -22.24 1.74
N TRP A 56 -29.43 -21.14 1.24
CA TRP A 56 -28.27 -21.15 0.34
C TRP A 56 -27.01 -21.69 1.04
N SER A 57 -26.71 -21.22 2.26
CA SER A 57 -25.59 -21.71 3.08
C SER A 57 -25.76 -23.17 3.49
N ALA A 58 -27.00 -23.61 3.79
CA ALA A 58 -27.27 -25.01 4.10
C ALA A 58 -27.09 -25.94 2.88
N ALA A 59 -27.43 -25.45 1.67
CA ALA A 59 -27.25 -26.19 0.43
C ALA A 59 -25.78 -26.23 -0.06
N HIS A 60 -24.95 -25.29 0.40
CA HIS A 60 -23.54 -25.18 0.03
C HIS A 60 -22.66 -25.08 1.28
N PRO A 61 -22.49 -26.17 2.05
CA PRO A 61 -21.71 -26.16 3.30
C PRO A 61 -20.23 -25.76 3.12
N ASN A 62 -19.74 -25.74 1.87
CA ASN A 62 -18.40 -25.31 1.49
C ASN A 62 -18.37 -23.96 0.71
N SER A 63 -19.44 -23.17 0.72
CA SER A 63 -19.47 -21.85 0.03
C SER A 63 -18.86 -20.71 0.82
N GLU A 64 -18.16 -20.99 1.91
CA GLU A 64 -17.22 -20.02 2.50
C GLU A 64 -16.35 -19.49 1.34
N PRO A 65 -16.30 -18.17 1.11
CA PRO A 65 -15.48 -17.63 0.04
C PRO A 65 -14.04 -18.08 0.30
N GLU A 66 -13.55 -18.96 -0.58
CA GLU A 66 -12.18 -19.48 -0.55
C GLU A 66 -11.24 -18.31 -0.25
N ASP A 67 -10.39 -18.43 0.79
CA ASP A 67 -9.42 -17.39 1.13
C ASP A 67 -8.43 -17.24 -0.04
N ASP A 68 -8.80 -16.38 -0.97
CA ASP A 68 -8.12 -16.21 -2.24
C ASP A 68 -6.81 -15.42 -2.13
N GLY A 69 -6.47 -15.01 -0.90
CA GLY A 69 -5.29 -14.24 -0.52
C GLY A 69 -5.29 -12.80 -1.03
N LEU A 70 -6.36 -12.30 -1.64
CA LEU A 70 -6.47 -10.92 -2.15
C LEU A 70 -6.91 -9.96 -1.04
N PRO A 71 -6.32 -8.74 -0.96
CA PRO A 71 -6.89 -7.69 -0.12
C PRO A 71 -8.31 -7.35 -0.55
N ARG A 72 -9.22 -7.20 0.42
CA ARG A 72 -10.58 -6.71 0.18
C ARG A 72 -10.61 -5.19 0.37
N TYR A 73 -10.66 -4.46 -0.75
CA TYR A 73 -10.87 -3.01 -0.76
C TYR A 73 -12.34 -2.71 -1.09
N THR A 74 -12.86 -1.61 -0.54
CA THR A 74 -14.15 -1.07 -0.98
C THR A 74 -14.02 -0.49 -2.40
N LEU A 75 -15.14 -0.35 -3.13
CA LEU A 75 -15.13 0.27 -4.46
C LEU A 75 -14.51 1.68 -4.43
N GLY A 76 -14.79 2.47 -3.40
CA GLY A 76 -14.21 3.81 -3.25
C GLY A 76 -12.70 3.78 -3.07
N GLU A 77 -12.16 2.80 -2.34
CA GLU A 77 -10.71 2.62 -2.20
C GLU A 77 -10.06 2.18 -3.51
N GLU A 78 -10.68 1.25 -4.26
CA GLU A 78 -10.18 0.83 -5.58
C GLU A 78 -10.14 2.00 -6.56
N ILE A 79 -11.18 2.85 -6.58
CA ILE A 79 -11.23 4.06 -7.40
C ILE A 79 -10.12 5.03 -6.97
N MET A 80 -9.99 5.32 -5.68
CA MET A 80 -8.93 6.20 -5.19
C MET A 80 -7.53 5.69 -5.56
N ASN A 81 -7.27 4.40 -5.32
CA ASN A 81 -5.98 3.78 -5.63
C ASN A 81 -5.66 3.82 -7.12
N SER A 82 -6.66 3.55 -7.97
CA SER A 82 -6.53 3.62 -9.42
C SER A 82 -6.29 5.04 -9.90
N VAL A 83 -7.01 6.03 -9.38
CA VAL A 83 -6.91 7.43 -9.80
C VAL A 83 -5.58 8.05 -9.36
N THR A 84 -5.13 7.83 -8.13
CA THR A 84 -3.88 8.41 -7.63
C THR A 84 -2.68 7.95 -8.44
N HIS A 85 -2.57 6.65 -8.69
CA HIS A 85 -1.50 6.11 -9.54
C HIS A 85 -1.75 6.36 -11.04
N GLY A 86 -3.01 6.47 -11.49
CA GLY A 86 -3.32 6.86 -12.87
C GLY A 86 -2.80 8.27 -13.19
N VAL A 87 -2.98 9.22 -12.28
CA VAL A 87 -2.35 10.55 -12.37
C VAL A 87 -0.83 10.45 -12.35
N GLY A 88 -0.27 9.62 -11.47
CA GLY A 88 1.17 9.32 -11.44
C GLY A 88 1.70 8.81 -12.78
N CYS A 89 0.96 7.94 -13.47
CA CYS A 89 1.32 7.41 -14.78
C CYS A 89 1.40 8.52 -15.84
N LEU A 90 0.40 9.42 -15.88
CA LEU A 90 0.41 10.56 -16.80
C LEU A 90 1.58 11.51 -16.52
N LEU A 91 1.86 11.78 -15.24
CA LEU A 91 3.01 12.56 -14.82
C LEU A 91 4.34 11.88 -15.19
N ALA A 92 4.43 10.55 -15.07
CA ALA A 92 5.61 9.78 -15.44
C ALA A 92 5.87 9.80 -16.95
N ILE A 93 4.82 9.74 -17.78
CA ILE A 93 4.93 9.90 -19.24
C ILE A 93 5.47 11.29 -19.57
N ALA A 94 4.88 12.35 -19.00
CA ALA A 94 5.37 13.71 -19.19
C ALA A 94 6.82 13.85 -18.70
N GLY A 95 7.13 13.29 -17.53
CA GLY A 95 8.46 13.28 -16.94
C GLY A 95 9.51 12.60 -17.82
N LEU A 96 9.21 11.43 -18.38
CA LEU A 96 10.10 10.74 -19.32
C LEU A 96 10.40 11.62 -20.55
N VAL A 97 9.38 12.25 -21.13
CA VAL A 97 9.58 13.17 -22.27
C VAL A 97 10.48 14.33 -21.87
N LEU A 98 10.24 14.95 -20.71
CA LEU A 98 11.07 16.06 -20.22
C LEU A 98 12.53 15.64 -19.97
N LEU A 99 12.77 14.46 -19.39
CA LEU A 99 14.12 13.93 -19.18
C LEU A 99 14.84 13.69 -20.51
N LEU A 100 14.15 13.12 -21.51
CA LEU A 100 14.73 12.88 -22.83
C LEU A 100 15.04 14.18 -23.57
N VAL A 101 14.14 15.16 -23.53
CA VAL A 101 14.38 16.47 -24.12
C VAL A 101 15.57 17.15 -23.44
N LYS A 102 15.64 17.12 -22.11
CA LYS A 102 16.78 17.71 -21.38
C LYS A 102 18.09 17.02 -21.75
N ALA A 103 18.12 15.68 -21.74
CA ALA A 103 19.30 14.90 -22.13
C ALA A 103 19.73 15.21 -23.57
N ALA A 104 18.79 15.35 -24.50
CA ALA A 104 19.08 15.69 -25.90
C ALA A 104 19.65 17.10 -26.06
N LEU A 105 19.07 18.09 -25.37
CA LEU A 105 19.56 19.48 -25.38
C LEU A 105 20.93 19.62 -24.70
N GLY A 106 21.23 18.76 -23.73
CA GLY A 106 22.53 18.69 -23.04
C GLY A 106 23.63 17.98 -23.83
N GLY A 107 23.45 17.69 -25.11
CA GLY A 107 24.45 17.03 -25.96
C GLY A 107 24.20 15.54 -26.22
N ALA A 108 23.08 14.98 -25.74
CA ALA A 108 22.62 13.63 -25.99
C ALA A 108 23.65 12.54 -25.61
N GLU A 109 24.36 12.72 -24.49
CA GLU A 109 25.28 11.70 -24.00
C GLU A 109 24.55 10.37 -23.77
N PRO A 110 25.11 9.22 -24.23
CA PRO A 110 24.43 7.94 -24.13
C PRO A 110 24.00 7.57 -22.70
N ALA A 111 24.81 7.93 -21.70
CA ALA A 111 24.49 7.67 -20.29
C ALA A 111 23.26 8.49 -19.81
N HIS A 112 23.08 9.70 -20.32
CA HIS A 112 21.94 10.56 -19.96
C HIS A 112 20.65 10.03 -20.58
N ILE A 113 20.69 9.67 -21.87
CA ILE A 113 19.55 9.08 -22.59
C ILE A 113 19.16 7.74 -21.98
N ALA A 114 20.13 6.85 -21.73
CA ALA A 114 19.86 5.55 -21.12
C ALA A 114 19.27 5.70 -19.71
N SER A 115 19.83 6.59 -18.88
CA SER A 115 19.31 6.87 -17.54
C SER A 115 17.89 7.44 -17.57
N ALA A 116 17.61 8.38 -18.49
CA ALA A 116 16.30 8.97 -18.68
C ALA A 116 15.25 7.90 -19.06
N LEU A 117 15.59 7.04 -20.03
CA LEU A 117 14.73 5.94 -20.46
C LEU A 117 14.45 4.97 -19.31
N VAL A 118 15.51 4.49 -18.65
CA VAL A 118 15.38 3.49 -17.60
C VAL A 118 14.54 4.03 -16.44
N PHE A 119 14.84 5.23 -15.94
CA PHE A 119 14.09 5.79 -14.83
C PHE A 119 12.65 6.15 -15.21
N GLY A 120 12.45 6.79 -16.36
CA GLY A 120 11.11 7.18 -16.80
C GLY A 120 10.23 5.98 -17.15
N VAL A 121 10.76 4.94 -17.79
CA VAL A 121 10.01 3.73 -18.11
C VAL A 121 9.62 2.97 -16.85
N THR A 122 10.50 2.84 -15.86
CA THR A 122 10.14 2.14 -14.60
C THR A 122 9.08 2.90 -13.80
N LEU A 123 9.10 4.25 -13.82
CA LEU A 123 8.01 5.07 -13.27
C LEU A 123 6.68 4.76 -13.97
N ILE A 124 6.66 4.76 -15.30
CA ILE A 124 5.44 4.47 -16.08
C ILE A 124 4.94 3.06 -15.77
N LEU A 125 5.82 2.06 -15.74
CA LEU A 125 5.46 0.68 -15.47
C LEU A 125 4.84 0.50 -14.07
N GLU A 126 5.44 1.08 -13.03
CA GLU A 126 4.90 1.05 -11.67
C GLU A 126 3.50 1.63 -11.61
N TYR A 127 3.34 2.88 -12.06
CA TYR A 127 2.06 3.56 -11.94
C TYR A 127 0.98 2.94 -12.82
N LEU A 128 1.34 2.49 -14.02
CA LEU A 128 0.39 1.81 -14.91
C LEU A 128 -0.03 0.45 -14.33
N ALA A 129 0.92 -0.38 -13.88
CA ALA A 129 0.63 -1.69 -13.31
C ALA A 129 -0.29 -1.56 -12.10
N SER A 130 -0.02 -0.59 -11.23
CA SER A 130 -0.83 -0.32 -10.05
C SER A 130 -2.23 0.19 -10.39
N THR A 131 -2.33 1.10 -11.36
CA THR A 131 -3.62 1.57 -11.87
C THR A 131 -4.47 0.40 -12.38
N LEU A 132 -3.86 -0.48 -13.18
CA LEU A 132 -4.56 -1.64 -13.75
C LEU A 132 -4.94 -2.68 -12.68
N TYR A 133 -4.08 -2.90 -11.68
CA TYR A 133 -4.37 -3.81 -10.57
C TYR A 133 -5.63 -3.39 -9.79
N HIS A 134 -5.79 -2.09 -9.55
CA HIS A 134 -6.93 -1.55 -8.83
C HIS A 134 -8.18 -1.35 -9.70
N ALA A 135 -8.01 -1.13 -11.00
CA ALA A 135 -9.13 -0.96 -11.93
C ALA A 135 -9.79 -2.29 -12.36
N ILE A 136 -9.04 -3.40 -12.36
CA ILE A 136 -9.52 -4.70 -12.84
C ILE A 136 -10.40 -5.40 -11.79
N ALA A 137 -11.63 -5.71 -12.18
CA ALA A 137 -12.57 -6.50 -11.37
C ALA A 137 -12.38 -8.02 -11.49
N PRO A 138 -12.13 -8.61 -12.68
CA PRO A 138 -12.01 -10.07 -12.81
C PRO A 138 -10.91 -10.67 -11.95
N HIS A 139 -11.28 -11.66 -11.12
CA HIS A 139 -10.43 -12.24 -10.08
C HIS A 139 -9.09 -12.82 -10.57
N ARG A 140 -9.14 -13.65 -11.62
CA ARG A 140 -7.94 -14.28 -12.21
C ARG A 140 -6.97 -13.23 -12.76
N ALA A 141 -7.50 -12.22 -13.44
CA ALA A 141 -6.68 -11.12 -13.96
C ALA A 141 -6.08 -10.30 -12.80
N LYS A 142 -6.88 -9.98 -11.79
CA LYS A 142 -6.44 -9.21 -10.61
C LYS A 142 -5.26 -9.87 -9.89
N ARG A 143 -5.24 -11.20 -9.82
CA ARG A 143 -4.11 -11.97 -9.25
C ARG A 143 -2.81 -11.78 -10.04
N VAL A 144 -2.88 -11.76 -11.37
CA VAL A 144 -1.72 -11.53 -12.25
C VAL A 144 -1.25 -10.08 -12.14
N PHE A 145 -2.17 -9.12 -12.24
CA PHE A 145 -1.82 -7.69 -12.13
C PHE A 145 -1.24 -7.33 -10.77
N ARG A 146 -1.64 -8.01 -9.70
CA ARG A 146 -1.00 -7.85 -8.38
C ARG A 146 0.47 -8.23 -8.37
N ILE A 147 0.83 -9.32 -9.06
CA ILE A 147 2.24 -9.78 -9.18
C ILE A 147 3.02 -8.76 -10.01
N ILE A 148 2.44 -8.26 -11.10
CA ILE A 148 3.07 -7.23 -11.95
C ILE A 148 3.28 -5.94 -11.17
N ASP A 149 2.24 -5.42 -10.51
CA ASP A 149 2.28 -4.23 -9.66
C ASP A 149 3.40 -4.29 -8.62
N HIS A 150 3.50 -5.39 -7.86
CA HIS A 150 4.58 -5.50 -6.86
C HIS A 150 5.95 -5.81 -7.45
N SER A 151 6.01 -6.39 -8.66
CA SER A 151 7.26 -6.55 -9.39
C SER A 151 7.81 -5.21 -9.86
N CYS A 152 6.93 -4.31 -10.28
CA CYS A 152 7.32 -2.97 -10.73
C CYS A 152 7.97 -2.13 -9.62
N ILE A 153 7.63 -2.35 -8.34
CA ILE A 153 8.29 -1.66 -7.22
C ILE A 153 9.80 -1.96 -7.20
N TYR A 154 10.20 -3.23 -7.41
CA TYR A 154 11.62 -3.61 -7.50
C TYR A 154 12.32 -2.90 -8.66
N LEU A 155 11.65 -2.83 -9.82
CA LEU A 155 12.18 -2.18 -11.01
C LEU A 155 12.26 -0.66 -10.83
N LEU A 156 11.28 -0.04 -10.17
CA LEU A 156 11.29 1.39 -9.88
C LEU A 156 12.46 1.75 -8.96
N ILE A 157 12.72 0.94 -7.91
CA ILE A 157 13.88 1.14 -7.03
C ILE A 157 15.18 1.10 -7.84
N ALA A 158 15.39 0.08 -8.68
CA ALA A 158 16.61 0.02 -9.52
C ALA A 158 16.67 1.15 -10.57
N GLY A 159 15.52 1.49 -11.16
CA GLY A 159 15.41 2.55 -12.16
C GLY A 159 15.72 3.92 -11.59
N SER A 160 15.29 4.23 -10.37
CA SER A 160 15.56 5.53 -9.74
C SER A 160 17.01 5.72 -9.31
N TYR A 161 17.73 4.63 -9.05
CA TYR A 161 19.18 4.66 -8.81
C TYR A 161 19.98 4.97 -10.08
N THR A 162 19.51 4.45 -11.22
CA THR A 162 20.25 4.45 -12.50
C THR A 162 20.87 5.80 -12.88
N PRO A 163 20.14 6.94 -12.88
CA PRO A 163 20.75 8.25 -13.20
C PRO A 163 21.92 8.62 -12.29
N PHE A 164 21.77 8.47 -10.97
CA PHE A 164 22.85 8.77 -10.03
C PHE A 164 24.06 7.85 -10.20
N LEU A 165 23.82 6.58 -10.52
CA LEU A 165 24.89 5.58 -10.63
C LEU A 165 25.67 5.68 -11.95
N LEU A 166 24.98 5.92 -13.07
CA LEU A 166 25.60 5.95 -14.40
C LEU A 166 26.14 7.32 -14.79
N ILE A 167 25.65 8.39 -14.16
CA ILE A 167 26.05 9.78 -14.46
C ILE A 167 26.90 10.31 -13.31
N THR A 168 26.29 10.60 -12.15
CA THR A 168 26.99 11.25 -11.02
C THR A 168 28.14 10.41 -10.46
N LEU A 169 27.92 9.11 -10.27
CA LEU A 169 28.89 8.19 -9.67
C LEU A 169 29.67 7.36 -10.69
N ARG A 170 29.65 7.74 -11.98
CA ARG A 170 30.28 6.99 -13.07
C ARG A 170 31.71 6.57 -12.74
N ASP A 171 32.53 7.53 -12.31
CA ASP A 171 33.95 7.32 -11.98
C ASP A 171 34.20 7.03 -10.48
N ALA A 172 33.13 6.94 -9.68
CA ALA A 172 33.17 6.72 -8.24
C ALA A 172 32.60 5.34 -7.82
N GLY A 173 32.66 4.37 -8.74
CA GLY A 173 32.18 3.00 -8.51
C GLY A 173 30.66 2.82 -8.66
N GLY A 174 29.99 3.72 -9.39
CA GLY A 174 28.57 3.68 -9.67
C GLY A 174 28.14 2.42 -10.45
N ILE A 175 28.95 1.95 -11.40
CA ILE A 175 28.68 0.72 -12.17
C ILE A 175 28.53 -0.51 -11.28
N VAL A 176 29.39 -0.66 -10.26
CA VAL A 176 29.31 -1.81 -9.34
C VAL A 176 27.99 -1.80 -8.59
N MET A 177 27.59 -0.65 -8.05
CA MET A 177 26.30 -0.50 -7.37
C MET A 177 25.12 -0.70 -8.33
N PHE A 178 25.27 -0.29 -9.60
CA PHE A 178 24.25 -0.44 -10.63
C PHE A 178 23.98 -1.92 -10.90
N VAL A 179 25.03 -2.72 -11.07
CA VAL A 179 24.87 -4.17 -11.24
C VAL A 179 24.23 -4.80 -10.00
N VAL A 180 24.68 -4.41 -8.79
CA VAL A 180 24.12 -4.95 -7.54
C VAL A 180 22.62 -4.65 -7.42
N ILE A 181 22.19 -3.40 -7.61
CA ILE A 181 20.78 -3.03 -7.44
C ILE A 181 19.88 -3.70 -8.49
N TRP A 182 20.35 -3.83 -9.74
CA TRP A 182 19.60 -4.50 -10.80
C TRP A 182 19.51 -6.00 -10.60
N VAL A 183 20.58 -6.66 -10.15
CA VAL A 183 20.53 -8.10 -9.79
C VAL A 183 19.54 -8.31 -8.65
N LEU A 184 19.57 -7.48 -7.61
CA LEU A 184 18.61 -7.56 -6.50
C LEU A 184 17.17 -7.33 -6.97
N ALA A 185 16.95 -6.38 -7.88
CA ALA A 185 15.63 -6.13 -8.45
C ALA A 185 15.11 -7.33 -9.24
N LEU A 186 15.93 -7.92 -10.11
CA LEU A 186 15.55 -9.09 -10.91
C LEU A 186 15.29 -10.32 -10.02
N LEU A 187 16.09 -10.52 -8.98
CA LEU A 187 15.85 -11.55 -7.97
C LEU A 187 14.53 -11.28 -7.23
N GLY A 188 14.27 -10.03 -6.84
CA GLY A 188 13.02 -9.61 -6.21
C GLY A 188 11.80 -9.89 -7.08
N VAL A 189 11.87 -9.58 -8.37
CA VAL A 189 10.83 -9.91 -9.36
C VAL A 189 10.65 -11.43 -9.47
N ALA A 190 11.75 -12.20 -9.54
CA ALA A 190 11.67 -13.67 -9.61
C ALA A 190 11.01 -14.26 -8.35
N PHE A 191 11.36 -13.75 -7.17
CA PHE A 191 10.74 -14.16 -5.90
C PHE A 191 9.26 -13.79 -5.84
N GLU A 192 8.89 -12.60 -6.32
CA GLU A 192 7.51 -12.15 -6.40
C GLU A 192 6.68 -13.05 -7.32
N VAL A 193 7.18 -13.35 -8.52
CA VAL A 193 6.51 -14.26 -9.47
C VAL A 193 6.36 -15.68 -8.90
N ALA A 194 7.39 -16.20 -8.23
CA ALA A 194 7.40 -17.58 -7.75
C ALA A 194 6.65 -17.80 -6.43
N LEU A 195 6.70 -16.84 -5.49
CA LEU A 195 6.34 -17.07 -4.09
C LEU A 195 5.30 -16.09 -3.55
N ARG A 196 4.77 -15.15 -4.34
CA ARG A 196 3.86 -14.12 -3.82
C ARG A 196 2.74 -14.64 -2.93
N GLN A 197 2.07 -15.74 -3.30
CA GLN A 197 0.96 -16.28 -2.51
C GLN A 197 1.38 -16.76 -1.10
N ARG A 198 2.66 -17.04 -0.89
CA ARG A 198 3.21 -17.57 0.36
C ARG A 198 4.03 -16.55 1.14
N GLN A 199 4.31 -15.38 0.57
CA GLN A 199 5.21 -14.41 1.18
C GLN A 199 4.52 -13.52 2.22
N PRO A 200 5.08 -13.40 3.43
CA PRO A 200 4.57 -12.45 4.40
C PRO A 200 4.91 -11.03 3.96
N ARG A 201 3.91 -10.14 4.03
CA ARG A 201 3.99 -8.76 3.50
C ARG A 201 5.15 -7.95 4.08
N TRP A 202 5.46 -8.15 5.37
CA TRP A 202 6.54 -7.43 6.04
C TRP A 202 7.92 -7.76 5.45
N LEU A 203 8.10 -8.99 4.93
CA LEU A 203 9.36 -9.40 4.32
C LEU A 203 9.58 -8.67 3.00
N THR A 204 8.55 -8.59 2.15
CA THR A 204 8.61 -7.84 0.89
C THR A 204 8.94 -6.36 1.15
N ILE A 205 8.27 -5.74 2.13
CA ILE A 205 8.55 -4.34 2.53
C ILE A 205 9.99 -4.19 3.04
N ALA A 206 10.48 -5.13 3.86
CA ALA A 206 11.84 -5.10 4.35
C ALA A 206 12.85 -5.15 3.19
N ILE A 207 12.62 -6.00 2.18
CA ILE A 207 13.48 -6.08 1.00
C ILE A 207 13.45 -4.76 0.22
N TYR A 208 12.26 -4.18 -0.01
CA TYR A 208 12.14 -2.87 -0.68
C TYR A 208 12.90 -1.77 0.05
N LEU A 209 12.78 -1.69 1.38
CA LEU A 209 13.48 -0.70 2.18
C LEU A 209 15.00 -0.95 2.17
N LEU A 210 15.44 -2.19 2.36
CA LEU A 210 16.86 -2.52 2.31
C LEU A 210 17.47 -2.13 0.97
N MET A 211 16.82 -2.49 -0.14
CA MET A 211 17.25 -2.08 -1.48
C MET A 211 17.23 -0.55 -1.63
N GLY A 212 16.15 0.11 -1.22
CA GLY A 212 15.98 1.56 -1.33
C GLY A 212 16.99 2.38 -0.54
N TRP A 213 17.56 1.83 0.54
CA TRP A 213 18.56 2.48 1.38
C TRP A 213 20.02 2.12 1.07
N LEU A 214 20.29 1.25 0.08
CA LEU A 214 21.67 0.92 -0.33
C LEU A 214 22.49 2.13 -0.79
N ILE A 215 21.83 3.20 -1.23
CA ILE A 215 22.47 4.45 -1.64
C ILE A 215 23.29 5.09 -0.51
N VAL A 216 22.98 4.80 0.77
CA VAL A 216 23.74 5.32 1.92
C VAL A 216 25.22 4.89 1.87
N PHE A 217 25.53 3.71 1.33
CA PHE A 217 26.92 3.28 1.14
C PHE A 217 27.70 4.13 0.14
N ARG A 218 27.00 4.91 -0.70
CA ARG A 218 27.58 5.88 -1.64
C ARG A 218 27.37 7.33 -1.20
N LEU A 219 26.84 7.56 0.00
CA LEU A 219 26.56 8.90 0.51
C LEU A 219 27.82 9.79 0.58
N PRO A 220 29.00 9.31 1.01
CA PRO A 220 30.20 10.16 1.01
C PRO A 220 30.55 10.70 -0.38
N GLN A 221 30.42 9.87 -1.41
CA GLN A 221 30.67 10.27 -2.80
C GLN A 221 29.58 11.24 -3.29
N LEU A 222 28.31 10.98 -2.96
CA LEU A 222 27.19 11.84 -3.35
C LEU A 222 27.27 13.22 -2.70
N VAL A 223 27.70 13.33 -1.44
CA VAL A 223 27.88 14.61 -0.76
C VAL A 223 28.93 15.49 -1.45
N VAL A 224 29.95 14.87 -2.05
CA VAL A 224 31.02 15.59 -2.76
C VAL A 224 30.62 15.92 -4.20
N LEU A 225 29.85 15.05 -4.85
CA LEU A 225 29.58 15.11 -6.30
C LEU A 225 28.21 15.71 -6.67
N LEU A 226 27.24 15.73 -5.75
CA LEU A 226 25.93 16.33 -5.98
C LEU A 226 25.81 17.72 -5.37
N ASP A 227 25.00 18.54 -6.02
CA ASP A 227 24.49 19.77 -5.42
C ASP A 227 23.75 19.46 -4.11
N PRO A 228 23.93 20.27 -3.04
CA PRO A 228 23.26 20.06 -1.76
C PRO A 228 21.72 20.01 -1.85
N VAL A 229 21.12 20.77 -2.78
CA VAL A 229 19.67 20.73 -3.03
C VAL A 229 19.27 19.41 -3.67
N ALA A 230 20.05 18.89 -4.62
CA ALA A 230 19.83 17.58 -5.20
C ALA A 230 19.89 16.47 -4.14
N LEU A 231 20.86 16.55 -3.23
CA LEU A 231 20.99 15.61 -2.12
C LEU A 231 19.80 15.69 -1.15
N ALA A 232 19.32 16.90 -0.85
CA ALA A 232 18.13 17.09 -0.02
C ALA A 232 16.87 16.52 -0.70
N LEU A 233 16.68 16.75 -1.99
CA LEU A 233 15.57 16.17 -2.77
C LEU A 233 15.62 14.64 -2.78
N LEU A 234 16.81 14.06 -2.98
CA LEU A 234 17.02 12.62 -2.91
C LEU A 234 16.67 12.05 -1.52
N ALA A 235 17.13 12.72 -0.46
CA ALA A 235 16.86 12.31 0.92
C ALA A 235 15.36 12.41 1.26
N VAL A 236 14.71 13.53 0.93
CA VAL A 236 13.27 13.71 1.14
C VAL A 236 12.48 12.66 0.35
N GLY A 237 12.86 12.38 -0.89
CA GLY A 237 12.22 11.32 -1.69
C GLY A 237 12.34 9.94 -1.04
N GLY A 238 13.53 9.58 -0.54
CA GLY A 238 13.75 8.32 0.19
C GLY A 238 12.96 8.23 1.51
N VAL A 239 12.86 9.35 2.23
CA VAL A 239 12.04 9.46 3.44
C VAL A 239 10.55 9.32 3.12
N CYS A 240 10.04 9.93 2.05
CA CYS A 240 8.66 9.77 1.60
C CYS A 240 8.31 8.29 1.37
N TYR A 241 9.16 7.54 0.65
CA TYR A 241 8.95 6.10 0.45
C TYR A 241 8.92 5.34 1.78
N THR A 242 9.84 5.67 2.69
CA THR A 242 9.95 5.01 3.99
C THR A 242 8.71 5.28 4.86
N ILE A 243 8.26 6.53 4.93
CA ILE A 243 7.05 6.95 5.66
C ILE A 243 5.79 6.34 5.05
N GLY A 244 5.77 6.04 3.75
CA GLY A 244 4.65 5.31 3.14
C GLY A 244 4.46 3.90 3.70
N THR A 245 5.54 3.22 4.10
CA THR A 245 5.50 1.78 4.42
C THR A 245 4.58 1.39 5.60
N PRO A 246 4.48 2.14 6.71
CA PRO A 246 3.53 1.84 7.77
C PRO A 246 2.07 1.94 7.29
N PHE A 247 1.74 2.89 6.40
CA PHE A 247 0.40 3.02 5.82
C PHE A 247 0.06 1.81 4.93
N TYR A 248 1.04 1.31 4.17
CA TYR A 248 0.85 0.06 3.41
C TYR A 248 0.59 -1.13 4.33
N LEU A 249 1.32 -1.24 5.44
CA LEU A 249 1.14 -2.33 6.41
C LEU A 249 -0.24 -2.23 7.10
N ALA A 250 -0.69 -1.00 7.34
CA ALA A 250 -1.99 -0.66 7.93
C ALA A 250 -3.17 -0.71 6.93
N LYS A 251 -3.02 -1.29 5.73
CA LYS A 251 -4.08 -1.36 4.70
C LYS A 251 -5.38 -2.09 5.07
N ARG A 252 -5.46 -2.66 6.28
CA ARG A 252 -6.73 -3.14 6.85
C ARG A 252 -7.63 -1.99 7.31
N ILE A 253 -7.06 -0.81 7.55
CA ILE A 253 -7.77 0.43 7.86
C ILE A 253 -8.11 1.12 6.55
N ARG A 254 -9.35 1.62 6.45
CA ARG A 254 -9.89 2.24 5.24
C ARG A 254 -8.99 3.37 4.73
N TYR A 255 -8.74 3.41 3.42
CA TYR A 255 -7.93 4.40 2.69
C TYR A 255 -6.43 4.46 3.03
N MET A 256 -5.91 3.66 3.97
CA MET A 256 -4.47 3.69 4.29
C MET A 256 -3.60 3.27 3.10
N HIS A 257 -4.09 2.38 2.23
CA HIS A 257 -3.39 2.03 1.00
C HIS A 257 -3.34 3.21 0.01
N SER A 258 -4.40 4.00 -0.07
CA SER A 258 -4.44 5.21 -0.89
C SER A 258 -3.49 6.29 -0.37
N VAL A 259 -3.37 6.42 0.96
CA VAL A 259 -2.36 7.31 1.59
C VAL A 259 -0.95 6.82 1.25
N PHE A 260 -0.70 5.51 1.25
CA PHE A 260 0.57 4.96 0.77
C PHE A 260 0.86 5.35 -0.69
N HIS A 261 -0.12 5.26 -1.59
CA HIS A 261 0.05 5.70 -3.00
C HIS A 261 0.48 7.16 -3.11
N LEU A 262 -0.08 8.04 -2.28
CA LEU A 262 0.30 9.46 -2.26
C LEU A 262 1.75 9.67 -1.80
N TRP A 263 2.22 8.91 -0.81
CA TRP A 263 3.62 8.95 -0.37
C TRP A 263 4.60 8.43 -1.42
N VAL A 264 4.22 7.37 -2.14
CA VAL A 264 5.00 6.84 -3.29
C VAL A 264 5.09 7.90 -4.39
N LEU A 265 3.97 8.54 -4.74
CA LEU A 265 3.94 9.62 -5.73
C LEU A 265 4.79 10.82 -5.32
N ALA A 266 4.68 11.28 -4.07
CA ALA A 266 5.53 12.34 -3.54
C ALA A 266 7.02 11.99 -3.62
N GLY A 267 7.39 10.77 -3.21
CA GLY A 267 8.76 10.27 -3.29
C GLY A 267 9.31 10.28 -4.72
N SER A 268 8.52 9.81 -5.68
CA SER A 268 8.88 9.84 -7.11
C SER A 268 9.03 11.26 -7.65
N ILE A 269 8.17 12.20 -7.26
CA ILE A 269 8.28 13.62 -7.67
C ILE A 269 9.60 14.22 -7.18
N PHE A 270 9.97 14.01 -5.92
CA PHE A 270 11.24 14.54 -5.40
C PHE A 270 12.46 13.92 -6.07
N GLN A 271 12.46 12.59 -6.29
CA GLN A 271 13.55 11.94 -7.03
C GLN A 271 13.60 12.39 -8.48
N PHE A 272 12.46 12.57 -9.14
CA PHE A 272 12.38 13.14 -10.47
C PHE A 272 12.98 14.54 -10.52
N MET A 273 12.63 15.42 -9.58
CA MET A 273 13.18 16.78 -9.49
C MET A 273 14.70 16.76 -9.29
N ALA A 274 15.22 15.87 -8.44
CA ALA A 274 16.67 15.72 -8.27
C ALA A 274 17.35 15.34 -9.59
N VAL A 275 16.78 14.36 -10.31
CA VAL A 275 17.35 13.87 -11.56
C VAL A 275 17.26 14.91 -12.68
N ILE A 276 16.08 15.50 -12.90
CA ILE A 276 15.85 16.43 -14.00
C ILE A 276 16.54 17.76 -13.79
N PHE A 277 16.80 18.23 -12.56
CA PHE A 277 17.45 19.53 -12.37
C PHE A 277 18.96 19.43 -12.21
N PHE A 278 19.47 18.35 -11.63
CA PHE A 278 20.86 18.30 -11.16
C PHE A 278 21.68 17.12 -11.71
N VAL A 279 21.07 16.12 -12.34
CA VAL A 279 21.79 14.93 -12.81
C VAL A 279 21.84 14.84 -14.33
N ILE A 280 20.69 14.88 -14.99
CA ILE A 280 20.55 15.01 -16.45
C ILE A 280 20.55 16.48 -16.79
#